data_AF-E9MYK5-F1
#
_entry.id   AF-E9MYK5-F1
#
_cell.length_a   1.000
_cell.length_b   1.000
_cell.length_c   1.000
_cell.angle_alpha   90.00
_cell.angle_beta   90.00
_cell.angle_gamma   90.00
#
_symmetry.space_group_name_H-M   'P 1'
#
loop_
_entity.id
_entity.type
_entity.pdbx_description
1 polymer ?
#
loop_
_entity_poly.entity_id
_entity_poly.type
_entity_poly.pdbx_seq_one_letter_code
_entity_poly.pdbx_strand_id
1 'polypeptide(L)'
;IADLIQAAEYIERRERVFFVAESEHGYASSLPYEETRAGGRRPKTKKSQGSRTTHNELEKNRRAHLRSCLEKLKDMVPLGPEASRHTTLGLLTKAKRFIKSLEEREKRHSSHKEQLAREQRYLRRRLAQLRARRDVTRLLEESAMAHAHATRADSLSSIESSSGVSTADRSPSSVSESDEVDVIGYTSNQSDSES
;
A
#
# COMPACT_ATOMS: atom_id res chain seq x y z
N ILE A 1 -26.98 5.20 0.37
CA ILE A 1 -26.66 3.89 1.00
C ILE A 1 -27.36 2.75 0.25
N ALA A 2 -28.67 2.85 -0.03
CA ALA A 2 -29.40 1.86 -0.84
C ALA A 2 -28.77 1.61 -2.22
N ASP A 3 -28.36 2.66 -2.94
CA ASP A 3 -27.75 2.53 -4.27
C ASP A 3 -26.39 1.81 -4.24
N LEU A 4 -25.64 1.98 -3.14
CA LEU A 4 -24.34 1.33 -2.95
C LEU A 4 -24.51 -0.16 -2.63
N ILE A 5 -25.56 -0.52 -1.88
CA ILE A 5 -25.93 -1.91 -1.60
C ILE A 5 -26.42 -2.58 -2.89
N GLN A 6 -27.25 -1.89 -3.68
CA GLN A 6 -27.73 -2.40 -4.97
C GLN A 6 -26.59 -2.60 -5.98
N ALA A 7 -25.61 -1.70 -6.00
CA ALA A 7 -24.41 -1.83 -6.82
C ALA A 7 -23.53 -3.00 -6.35
N ALA A 8 -23.37 -3.19 -5.03
CA ALA A 8 -22.61 -4.31 -4.47
C ALA A 8 -23.26 -5.66 -4.82
N GLU A 9 -24.58 -5.78 -4.70
CA GLU A 9 -25.30 -6.99 -5.11
C GLU A 9 -25.23 -7.26 -6.62
N TYR A 10 -25.20 -6.21 -7.45
CA TYR A 10 -25.05 -6.35 -8.90
C TYR A 10 -23.67 -6.88 -9.29
N ILE A 11 -22.60 -6.39 -8.64
CA ILE A 11 -21.24 -6.88 -8.84
C ILE A 11 -21.15 -8.35 -8.41
N GLU A 12 -21.69 -8.70 -7.25
CA GLU A 12 -21.64 -10.07 -6.73
C GLU A 12 -22.46 -11.06 -7.59
N ARG A 13 -23.63 -10.64 -8.10
CA ARG A 13 -24.41 -11.44 -9.06
C ARG A 13 -23.67 -11.62 -10.38
N ARG A 14 -23.00 -10.58 -10.89
CA ARG A 14 -22.23 -10.67 -12.13
C ARG A 14 -21.02 -11.58 -11.96
N GLU A 15 -20.31 -11.49 -10.83
CA GLU A 15 -19.16 -12.34 -10.52
C GLU A 15 -19.58 -13.81 -10.34
N ARG A 16 -20.71 -14.08 -9.66
CA ARG A 16 -21.26 -15.44 -9.56
C ARG A 16 -21.72 -16.00 -10.90
N VAL A 17 -22.40 -15.21 -11.73
CA VAL A 17 -22.84 -15.66 -13.07
C VAL A 17 -21.66 -15.89 -14.01
N PHE A 18 -20.61 -15.07 -13.94
CA PHE A 18 -19.39 -15.25 -14.72
C PHE A 18 -18.59 -16.49 -14.26
N PHE A 19 -18.52 -16.71 -12.95
CA PHE A 19 -17.85 -17.89 -12.36
C PHE A 19 -18.60 -19.20 -12.63
N VAL A 20 -19.94 -19.19 -12.59
CA VAL A 20 -20.78 -20.35 -12.92
C VAL A 20 -20.73 -20.65 -14.42
N ALA A 21 -20.77 -19.63 -15.28
CA ALA A 21 -20.66 -19.80 -16.73
C ALA A 21 -19.30 -20.38 -17.16
N GLU A 22 -18.19 -20.06 -16.48
CA GLU A 22 -16.90 -20.70 -16.75
C GLU A 22 -16.82 -22.16 -16.29
N SER A 23 -17.65 -22.57 -15.32
CA SER A 23 -17.66 -23.93 -14.78
C SER A 23 -18.55 -24.94 -15.54
N GLU A 24 -19.47 -24.48 -16.40
CA GLU A 24 -20.42 -25.34 -17.14
C GLU A 24 -20.09 -25.56 -18.63
N HIS A 25 -18.93 -25.12 -19.13
CA HIS A 25 -18.53 -25.39 -20.51
C HIS A 25 -17.74 -26.70 -20.65
N GLY A 26 -18.35 -27.78 -20.15
CA GLY A 26 -17.85 -29.15 -20.27
C GLY A 26 -18.91 -30.06 -20.90
N TYR A 27 -18.84 -30.21 -22.22
CA TYR A 27 -19.34 -31.34 -23.02
C TYR A 27 -20.83 -31.79 -22.87
N ALA A 28 -21.55 -31.69 -24.00
CA ALA A 28 -22.83 -32.36 -24.31
C ALA A 28 -24.14 -31.77 -23.73
N SER A 29 -24.80 -30.92 -24.52
CA SER A 29 -26.26 -30.80 -24.51
C SER A 29 -26.80 -31.35 -25.83
N SER A 30 -27.26 -32.60 -25.80
CA SER A 30 -28.08 -33.17 -26.86
C SER A 30 -29.51 -32.66 -26.70
N LEU A 31 -29.89 -31.64 -27.48
CA LEU A 31 -31.29 -31.24 -27.58
C LEU A 31 -32.11 -32.35 -28.26
N PRO A 32 -33.36 -32.59 -27.83
CA PRO A 32 -34.21 -33.61 -28.41
C PRO A 32 -34.61 -33.18 -29.82
N TYR A 33 -34.39 -34.10 -30.77
CA TYR A 33 -34.77 -33.98 -32.17
C TYR A 33 -36.28 -34.22 -32.29
N GLU A 34 -37.05 -33.18 -32.60
CA GLU A 34 -38.38 -33.36 -33.18
C GLU A 34 -38.26 -33.44 -34.70
N GLU A 35 -38.82 -34.52 -35.23
CA GLU A 35 -38.75 -34.93 -36.61
C GLU A 35 -39.69 -34.08 -37.46
N THR A 36 -39.18 -33.33 -38.43
CA THR A 36 -39.98 -32.93 -39.59
C THR A 36 -39.15 -33.06 -40.85
N ARG A 37 -39.60 -34.00 -41.69
CA ARG A 37 -38.98 -34.38 -42.95
C ARG A 37 -39.02 -33.24 -43.97
N ALA A 38 -37.88 -32.95 -44.59
CA ALA A 38 -37.85 -32.49 -45.97
C ALA A 38 -36.49 -32.81 -46.59
N GLY A 39 -36.52 -33.65 -47.63
CA GLY A 39 -35.34 -33.99 -48.43
C GLY A 39 -34.70 -32.74 -49.00
N GLY A 40 -33.47 -32.48 -48.58
CA GLY A 40 -32.57 -31.55 -49.23
C GLY A 40 -31.20 -32.20 -49.27
N ARG A 41 -30.84 -32.80 -50.40
CA ARG A 41 -29.46 -33.20 -50.68
C ARG A 41 -28.62 -31.94 -50.51
N ARG A 42 -27.96 -31.79 -49.37
CA ARG A 42 -26.94 -30.75 -49.18
C ARG A 42 -25.92 -30.97 -50.30
N PRO A 43 -25.75 -30.02 -51.24
CA PRO A 43 -24.62 -30.12 -52.15
C PRO A 43 -23.38 -30.12 -51.27
N LYS A 44 -22.51 -31.14 -51.44
CA LYS A 44 -21.15 -31.08 -50.93
C LYS A 44 -20.48 -29.90 -51.63
N THR A 45 -20.70 -28.70 -51.09
CA THR A 45 -19.97 -27.51 -51.49
C THR A 45 -18.52 -27.82 -51.17
N LYS A 46 -17.71 -27.66 -52.21
CA LYS A 46 -16.26 -27.77 -52.25
C LYS A 46 -15.64 -26.80 -51.23
N LYS A 47 -15.76 -27.09 -49.94
CA LYS A 47 -15.09 -26.37 -48.86
C LYS A 47 -13.75 -27.04 -48.64
N SER A 48 -12.63 -26.34 -48.86
CA SER A 48 -11.44 -26.53 -48.01
C SER A 48 -10.19 -25.70 -48.37
N GLN A 49 -10.13 -24.93 -49.47
CA GLN A 49 -8.92 -24.13 -49.71
C GLN A 49 -8.93 -22.79 -48.94
N GLY A 50 -9.95 -21.95 -49.10
CA GLY A 50 -10.03 -20.65 -48.40
C GLY A 50 -10.22 -20.75 -46.89
N SER A 51 -10.88 -21.79 -46.40
CA SER A 51 -11.08 -22.04 -44.96
C SER A 51 -9.78 -22.39 -44.23
N ARG A 52 -8.82 -22.99 -44.94
CA ARG A 52 -7.54 -23.43 -44.37
C ARG A 52 -6.54 -22.27 -44.33
N THR A 53 -6.56 -21.40 -45.33
CA THR A 53 -5.72 -20.20 -45.37
C THR A 53 -6.14 -19.17 -44.32
N THR A 54 -7.45 -18.89 -44.18
CA THR A 54 -7.95 -17.99 -43.13
C THR A 54 -7.65 -18.52 -41.73
N HIS A 55 -7.83 -19.83 -41.49
CA HIS A 55 -7.45 -20.46 -40.23
C HIS A 55 -5.95 -20.27 -39.90
N ASN A 56 -5.07 -20.47 -40.89
CA ASN A 56 -3.62 -20.29 -40.70
C ASN A 56 -3.23 -18.84 -40.42
N GLU A 57 -3.90 -17.87 -41.07
CA GLU A 57 -3.69 -16.45 -40.79
C GLU A 57 -4.11 -16.08 -39.37
N LEU A 58 -5.28 -16.56 -38.93
CA LEU A 58 -5.75 -16.36 -37.56
C LEU A 58 -4.80 -16.98 -36.54
N GLU A 59 -4.31 -18.20 -36.76
CA GLU A 59 -3.34 -18.84 -35.85
C GLU A 59 -1.99 -18.13 -35.86
N LYS A 60 -1.53 -17.61 -37.02
CA LYS A 60 -0.32 -16.79 -37.11
C LYS A 60 -0.46 -15.50 -36.30
N ASN A 61 -1.61 -14.82 -36.42
CA ASN A 61 -1.91 -13.61 -35.65
C ASN A 61 -1.98 -13.91 -34.15
N ARG A 62 -2.68 -14.98 -33.75
CA ARG A 62 -2.76 -15.44 -32.36
C ARG A 62 -1.36 -15.71 -31.77
N ARG A 63 -0.49 -16.39 -32.52
CA ARG A 63 0.90 -16.66 -32.11
C ARG A 63 1.75 -15.40 -32.03
N ALA A 64 1.54 -14.42 -32.90
CA ALA A 64 2.22 -13.13 -32.83
C ALA A 64 1.80 -12.36 -31.55
N HIS A 65 0.51 -12.32 -31.26
CA HIS A 65 -0.01 -11.72 -30.04
C HIS A 65 0.55 -12.39 -28.78
N LEU A 66 0.55 -13.73 -28.73
CA LEU A 66 1.13 -14.48 -27.62
C LEU A 66 2.62 -14.13 -27.39
N ARG A 67 3.42 -14.01 -28.46
CA ARG A 67 4.82 -13.60 -28.33
C ARG A 67 4.95 -12.19 -27.74
N SER A 68 4.12 -11.25 -28.17
CA SER A 68 4.10 -9.89 -27.60
C SER A 68 3.77 -9.91 -26.10
N CYS A 69 2.80 -10.72 -25.67
CA CYS A 69 2.48 -10.87 -24.25
C CYS A 69 3.64 -11.47 -23.44
N LEU A 70 4.35 -12.46 -23.99
CA LEU A 70 5.50 -13.07 -23.33
C LEU A 70 6.69 -12.11 -23.21
N GLU A 71 6.95 -11.27 -24.23
CA GLU A 71 7.99 -10.23 -24.13
C GLU A 71 7.63 -9.19 -23.06
N LYS A 72 6.37 -8.72 -23.00
CA LYS A 72 5.95 -7.82 -21.91
C LYS A 72 6.12 -8.44 -20.53
N LEU A 73 5.82 -9.74 -20.40
CA LEU A 73 6.02 -10.46 -19.14
C LEU A 73 7.51 -10.54 -18.77
N LYS A 74 8.38 -10.72 -19.75
CA LYS A 74 9.83 -10.79 -19.58
C LYS A 74 10.40 -9.49 -19.01
N ASP A 75 9.86 -8.34 -19.38
CA ASP A 75 10.27 -7.03 -18.88
C ASP A 75 9.88 -6.80 -17.40
N MET A 76 8.75 -7.36 -16.96
CA MET A 76 8.27 -7.21 -15.58
C MET A 76 8.93 -8.17 -14.58
N VAL A 77 9.40 -9.32 -15.05
CA VAL A 77 9.97 -10.36 -14.19
C VAL A 77 11.48 -10.15 -14.09
N PRO A 78 12.09 -10.16 -12.89
CA PRO A 78 13.54 -10.01 -12.74
C PRO A 78 14.26 -11.30 -13.19
N LEU A 79 14.48 -11.44 -14.49
CA LEU A 79 15.04 -12.65 -15.09
C LEU A 79 16.57 -12.75 -14.95
N GLY A 80 17.26 -11.64 -14.70
CA GLY A 80 18.71 -11.58 -14.63
C GLY A 80 19.36 -11.63 -16.02
N PRO A 81 20.67 -11.91 -16.11
CA PRO A 81 21.41 -11.92 -17.38
C PRO A 81 20.90 -12.96 -18.40
N GLU A 82 20.14 -13.95 -17.94
CA GLU A 82 19.57 -15.01 -18.78
C GLU A 82 18.21 -14.65 -19.42
N ALA A 83 17.79 -13.37 -19.38
CA ALA A 83 16.49 -12.95 -19.90
C ALA A 83 16.27 -13.36 -21.37
N SER A 84 17.31 -13.34 -22.21
CA SER A 84 17.20 -13.67 -23.64
C SER A 84 17.06 -15.17 -23.94
N ARG A 85 17.41 -16.08 -23.01
CA ARG A 85 17.42 -17.54 -23.23
C ARG A 85 16.30 -18.27 -22.49
N HIS A 86 15.43 -17.57 -21.79
CA HIS A 86 14.38 -18.20 -21.00
C HIS A 86 13.36 -18.92 -21.88
N THR A 87 13.02 -20.16 -21.48
CA THR A 87 11.90 -20.92 -22.05
C THR A 87 10.57 -20.37 -21.54
N THR A 88 9.47 -20.58 -22.28
CA THR A 88 8.13 -20.15 -21.86
C THR A 88 7.76 -20.70 -20.48
N LEU A 89 8.03 -21.98 -20.22
CA LEU A 89 7.74 -22.59 -18.93
C LEU A 89 8.59 -21.98 -17.79
N GLY A 90 9.88 -21.73 -18.04
CA GLY A 90 10.78 -21.10 -17.09
C GLY A 90 10.33 -19.69 -16.72
N LEU A 91 9.92 -18.90 -17.72
CA LEU A 91 9.35 -17.56 -17.52
C LEU A 91 8.10 -17.61 -16.64
N LEU A 92 7.12 -18.46 -16.98
CA LEU A 92 5.88 -18.59 -16.21
C LEU A 92 6.13 -19.04 -14.76
N THR A 93 7.04 -19.98 -14.57
CA THR A 93 7.42 -20.47 -13.23
C THR A 93 8.08 -19.38 -12.40
N LYS A 94 8.96 -18.58 -13.00
CA LYS A 94 9.63 -17.47 -12.33
C LYS A 94 8.68 -16.30 -12.06
N ALA A 95 7.77 -15.99 -12.98
CA ALA A 95 6.70 -15.00 -12.79
C ALA A 95 5.81 -15.37 -11.59
N LYS A 96 5.36 -16.62 -11.51
CA LYS A 96 4.56 -17.12 -10.38
C LYS A 96 5.29 -16.96 -9.04
N ARG A 97 6.58 -17.27 -9.00
CA ARG A 97 7.41 -17.05 -7.80
C ARG A 97 7.61 -15.58 -7.48
N PHE A 98 7.78 -14.75 -8.51
CA PHE A 98 7.96 -13.31 -8.34
C PHE A 98 6.73 -12.66 -7.72
N ILE A 99 5.52 -12.99 -8.19
CA ILE A 99 4.26 -12.52 -7.59
C ILE A 99 4.22 -12.87 -6.10
N LYS A 100 4.48 -14.14 -5.73
CA LYS A 100 4.52 -14.55 -4.32
C LYS A 100 5.54 -13.76 -3.49
N SER A 101 6.71 -13.48 -4.05
CA SER A 101 7.74 -12.69 -3.37
C SER A 101 7.33 -11.22 -3.19
N LEU A 102 6.61 -10.64 -4.16
CA LEU A 102 6.05 -9.30 -4.05
C LEU A 102 5.00 -9.24 -2.94
N GLU A 103 4.06 -10.19 -2.92
CA GLU A 103 3.02 -10.29 -1.88
C GLU A 103 3.62 -10.43 -0.48
N GLU A 104 4.64 -11.27 -0.33
CA GLU A 104 5.34 -11.43 0.95
C GLU A 104 6.07 -10.15 1.39
N ARG A 105 6.71 -9.45 0.43
CA ARG A 105 7.40 -8.18 0.73
C ARG A 105 6.41 -7.10 1.11
N GLU A 106 5.28 -7.00 0.41
CA GLU A 106 4.20 -6.08 0.74
C GLU A 106 3.66 -6.35 2.14
N LYS A 107 3.41 -7.63 2.50
CA LYS A 107 2.99 -8.02 3.84
C LYS A 107 4.01 -7.58 4.90
N ARG A 108 5.30 -7.82 4.69
CA ARG A 108 6.37 -7.39 5.61
C ARG A 108 6.42 -5.87 5.78
N HIS A 109 6.34 -5.13 4.68
CA HIS A 109 6.34 -3.67 4.71
C HIS A 109 5.10 -3.12 5.42
N SER A 110 3.93 -3.72 5.21
CA SER A 110 2.70 -3.36 5.89
C SER A 110 2.82 -3.57 7.40
N SER A 111 3.32 -4.74 7.84
CA SER A 111 3.55 -5.00 9.27
C SER A 111 4.57 -4.05 9.89
N HIS A 112 5.65 -3.74 9.18
CA HIS A 112 6.64 -2.77 9.67
C HIS A 112 6.06 -1.36 9.80
N LYS A 113 5.27 -0.91 8.81
CA LYS A 113 4.56 0.36 8.88
C LYS A 113 3.59 0.41 10.07
N GLU A 114 2.89 -0.68 10.35
CA GLU A 114 1.99 -0.77 11.50
C GLU A 114 2.76 -0.68 12.83
N GLN A 115 3.89 -1.38 12.95
CA GLN A 115 4.76 -1.28 14.13
C GLN A 115 5.22 0.16 14.37
N LEU A 116 5.75 0.81 13.33
CA LEU A 116 6.18 2.21 13.42
C LEU A 116 5.03 3.15 13.78
N ALA A 117 3.83 2.91 13.27
CA ALA A 117 2.65 3.70 13.64
C ALA A 117 2.27 3.51 15.13
N ARG A 118 2.39 2.29 15.66
CA ARG A 118 2.17 2.00 17.08
C ARG A 118 3.22 2.70 17.96
N GLU A 119 4.48 2.64 17.58
CA GLU A 119 5.59 3.32 18.26
C GLU A 119 5.42 4.84 18.21
N GLN A 120 5.09 5.42 17.06
CA GLN A 120 4.80 6.84 16.92
C GLN A 120 3.66 7.27 17.84
N ARG A 121 2.58 6.48 17.92
CA ARG A 121 1.45 6.75 18.83
C ARG A 121 1.85 6.65 20.29
N TYR A 122 2.72 5.71 20.64
CA TYR A 122 3.27 5.58 22.00
C TYR A 122 4.12 6.80 22.36
N LEU A 123 5.10 7.15 21.52
CA LEU A 123 6.01 8.28 21.74
C LEU A 123 5.25 9.61 21.82
N ARG A 124 4.26 9.84 20.95
CA ARG A 124 3.40 11.04 21.03
C ARG A 124 2.66 11.13 22.37
N ARG A 125 2.12 10.00 22.87
CA ARG A 125 1.46 9.97 24.19
C ARG A 125 2.45 10.24 25.33
N ARG A 126 3.64 9.63 25.27
CA ARG A 126 4.69 9.85 26.27
C ARG A 126 5.14 11.30 26.32
N LEU A 127 5.32 11.91 25.15
CA LEU A 127 5.71 13.30 25.02
C LEU A 127 4.61 14.25 25.52
N ALA A 128 3.33 13.96 25.24
CA ALA A 128 2.20 14.71 25.79
C ALA A 128 2.16 14.65 27.33
N GLN A 129 2.40 13.48 27.93
CA GLN A 129 2.48 13.32 29.39
C GLN A 129 3.63 14.14 30.00
N LEU A 130 4.81 14.12 29.37
CA LEU A 130 5.96 14.89 29.86
C LEU A 130 5.73 16.41 29.76
N ARG A 131 5.09 16.87 28.67
CA ARG A 131 4.67 18.27 28.53
C ARG A 131 3.67 18.66 29.62
N ALA A 132 2.61 17.88 29.80
CA ALA A 132 1.62 18.14 30.84
C ALA A 132 2.23 18.18 32.25
N ARG A 133 3.18 17.29 32.57
CA ARG A 133 3.89 17.31 33.85
C ARG A 133 4.70 18.60 34.02
N ARG A 134 5.42 19.03 32.98
CA ARG A 134 6.19 20.28 32.98
C ARG A 134 5.29 21.50 33.17
N ASP A 135 4.13 21.53 32.50
CA ASP A 135 3.18 22.62 32.61
C ASP A 135 2.61 22.73 34.03
N VAL A 136 2.26 21.60 34.66
CA VAL A 136 1.81 21.57 36.06
C VAL A 136 2.90 22.06 37.02
N THR A 137 4.15 21.61 36.88
CA THR A 137 5.26 22.11 37.71
C THR A 137 5.47 23.60 37.53
N ARG A 138 5.38 24.12 36.30
CA ARG A 138 5.52 25.55 36.02
C ARG A 138 4.41 26.38 36.67
N LEU A 139 3.15 25.92 36.60
CA LEU A 139 2.03 26.58 37.26
C LEU A 139 2.16 26.58 38.79
N LEU A 140 2.68 25.50 39.38
CA LEU A 140 2.96 25.42 40.82
C LEU A 140 4.07 26.40 41.22
N GLU A 141 5.15 26.49 40.44
CA GLU A 141 6.23 27.45 40.66
C GLU A 141 5.74 28.91 40.54
N GLU A 142 4.98 29.23 39.48
CA GLU A 142 4.39 30.57 39.29
C GLU A 142 3.45 30.93 40.45
N SER A 143 2.64 29.98 40.93
CA SER A 143 1.75 30.18 42.08
C SER A 143 2.53 30.39 43.38
N ALA A 144 3.59 29.60 43.62
CA ALA A 144 4.44 29.76 44.79
C ALA A 144 5.18 31.11 44.80
N MET A 145 5.68 31.55 43.64
CA MET A 145 6.29 32.87 43.50
C MET A 145 5.29 34.00 43.73
N ALA A 146 4.07 33.89 43.20
CA ALA A 146 3.00 34.86 43.45
C ALA A 146 2.63 34.94 44.94
N HIS A 147 2.55 33.79 45.61
CA HIS A 147 2.26 33.72 47.04
C HIS A 147 3.37 34.36 47.89
N ALA A 148 4.64 34.15 47.52
CA ALA A 148 5.79 34.79 48.16
C ALA A 148 5.84 36.30 47.90
N HIS A 149 5.38 36.76 46.74
CA HIS A 149 5.29 38.19 46.42
C HIS A 149 4.15 38.86 47.19
N ALA A 150 3.03 38.17 47.40
CA ALA A 150 1.90 38.65 48.20
C ALA A 150 2.25 38.76 49.69
N THR A 151 2.91 37.75 50.27
CA THR A 151 3.36 37.80 51.68
C THR A 151 4.44 38.85 51.90
N ARG A 152 5.30 39.10 50.90
CA ARG A 152 6.24 40.22 50.90
C ARG A 152 5.53 41.58 50.77
N ALA A 153 4.55 41.72 49.88
CA ALA A 153 3.79 42.97 49.76
C ALA A 153 3.03 43.32 51.05
N ASP A 154 2.46 42.33 51.72
CA ASP A 154 1.79 42.50 53.03
C ASP A 154 2.80 42.92 54.13
N SER A 155 4.01 42.37 54.09
CA SER A 155 5.12 42.74 55.00
C SER A 155 5.80 44.08 54.68
N LEU A 156 5.56 44.65 53.49
CA LEU A 156 6.14 45.93 53.04
C LEU A 156 5.11 47.08 53.09
N SER A 157 3.89 46.83 53.55
CA SER A 157 2.84 47.85 53.76
C SER A 157 3.14 48.84 54.90
N SER A 158 4.34 48.77 55.52
CA SER A 158 4.78 49.66 56.61
C SER A 158 5.99 50.56 56.27
N ILE A 159 6.31 50.82 54.99
CA ILE A 159 7.32 51.85 54.66
C ILE A 159 6.89 52.63 53.41
N GLU A 160 6.64 53.93 53.59
CA GLU A 160 6.13 54.87 52.59
C GLU A 160 7.11 55.27 51.48
N SER A 161 6.52 55.73 50.37
CA SER A 161 6.92 56.84 49.49
C SER A 161 8.06 56.74 48.45
N SER A 162 7.66 57.11 47.23
CA SER A 162 8.38 57.82 46.16
C SER A 162 9.67 57.23 45.55
N SER A 163 9.60 56.82 44.28
CA SER A 163 10.42 57.40 43.19
C SER A 163 10.07 56.74 41.86
N GLY A 164 9.44 57.50 40.96
CA GLY A 164 9.29 57.12 39.56
C GLY A 164 10.43 57.75 38.75
N VAL A 165 11.36 56.92 38.27
CA VAL A 165 12.28 57.32 37.19
C VAL A 165 12.59 56.13 36.27
N SER A 166 12.04 56.26 35.07
CA SER A 166 12.59 55.97 33.74
C SER A 166 13.20 54.62 33.34
N THR A 167 12.60 54.14 32.24
CA THR A 167 13.21 53.60 31.00
C THR A 167 13.92 52.26 31.04
N ALA A 168 13.28 51.26 30.42
CA ALA A 168 13.98 50.20 29.72
C ALA A 168 13.34 50.02 28.34
N ASP A 169 13.98 50.62 27.35
CA ASP A 169 13.85 50.31 25.94
C ASP A 169 14.46 48.90 25.68
N ARG A 170 14.05 48.33 24.54
CA ARG A 170 14.65 47.21 23.80
C ARG A 170 13.95 45.85 23.89
N SER A 171 13.14 45.62 22.85
CA SER A 171 12.62 44.34 22.39
C SER A 171 13.71 43.49 21.66
N PRO A 172 13.38 42.37 20.98
CA PRO A 172 13.87 41.02 21.31
C PRO A 172 14.85 40.47 20.26
N SER A 173 15.53 39.36 20.53
CA SER A 173 16.07 38.54 19.43
C SER A 173 16.05 37.05 19.74
N SER A 174 15.24 36.37 18.95
CA SER A 174 15.28 34.94 18.64
C SER A 174 16.66 34.53 18.16
N VAL A 175 17.19 33.42 18.68
CA VAL A 175 18.17 32.61 17.97
C VAL A 175 17.69 31.16 18.00
N SER A 176 17.26 30.73 16.82
CA SER A 176 17.01 29.37 16.41
C SER A 176 18.29 28.89 15.74
N GLU A 177 18.85 27.77 16.18
CA GLU A 177 19.76 26.99 15.35
C GLU A 177 19.64 25.50 15.70
N SER A 178 19.61 24.72 14.63
CA SER A 178 19.23 23.31 14.52
C SER A 178 20.44 22.38 14.54
N ASP A 179 20.15 21.07 14.64
CA ASP A 179 20.86 19.98 13.94
C ASP A 179 22.27 19.61 14.51
N GLU A 180 22.71 18.37 14.69
CA GLU A 180 22.43 17.05 14.08
C GLU A 180 22.78 15.93 15.08
N VAL A 181 22.10 14.78 15.03
CA VAL A 181 22.55 13.56 15.73
C VAL A 181 22.72 12.43 14.72
N ASP A 182 23.97 12.05 14.49
CA ASP A 182 24.35 10.92 13.66
C ASP A 182 23.81 9.61 14.24
N VAL A 183 22.93 8.96 13.48
CA VAL A 183 22.51 7.57 13.74
C VAL A 183 23.53 6.65 13.09
N ILE A 184 24.55 6.26 13.85
CA ILE A 184 25.44 5.16 13.45
C ILE A 184 24.70 3.84 13.65
N GLY A 185 24.12 3.34 12.55
CA GLY A 185 23.65 1.97 12.45
C GLY A 185 24.81 1.03 12.11
N TYR A 186 25.21 0.19 13.08
CA TYR A 186 25.96 -1.04 12.81
C TYR A 186 25.34 -2.18 13.59
N THR A 187 24.34 -2.83 12.99
CA THR A 187 23.97 -4.20 13.35
C THR A 187 24.75 -5.14 12.44
N SER A 188 25.99 -5.44 12.79
CA SER A 188 26.74 -6.54 12.18
C SER A 188 26.34 -7.84 12.86
N ASN A 189 25.27 -8.47 12.37
CA ASN A 189 25.07 -9.90 12.56
C ASN A 189 25.79 -10.61 11.40
N GLN A 190 27.10 -10.83 11.55
CA GLN A 190 27.78 -11.89 10.79
C GLN A 190 27.74 -13.15 11.62
N SER A 191 26.91 -14.09 11.16
CA SER A 191 26.99 -15.50 11.50
C SER A 191 28.13 -16.12 10.69
N ASP A 192 29.14 -16.64 11.37
CA ASP A 192 30.18 -17.53 10.86
C ASP A 192 30.75 -18.23 12.13
N SER A 193 30.86 -19.55 12.30
CA SER A 193 30.78 -20.70 11.41
C SER A 193 30.44 -21.93 12.27
N GLU A 194 29.58 -22.84 11.81
CA GLU A 194 29.53 -24.22 12.31
C GLU A 194 30.62 -25.04 11.58
N SER A 195 31.43 -25.78 12.35
CA SER A 195 32.21 -26.94 11.90
C SER A 195 31.45 -28.21 12.24
#